data_AF-A0A950P7P3-F1
#
_entry.id   AF-A0A950P7P3-F1
#
_cell.length_a   1.000
_cell.length_b   1.000
_cell.length_c   1.000
_cell.angle_alpha   90.00
_cell.angle_beta   90.00
_cell.angle_gamma   90.00
#
_symmetry.space_group_name_H-M   'P 1'
#
loop_
_entity.id
_entity.type
_entity.pdbx_description
1 polymer ?
#
loop_
_entity_poly.entity_id
_entity_poly.type
_entity_poly.pdbx_seq_one_letter_code
_entity_poly.pdbx_strand_id
1 'polypeptide(L)' 'FRRSDAAGDAVDDAIAAGAKVVWMQLGVRDDNAAARAEAKGLRVVMNRCPAIEIPRLGLGAPEV' A
#
# COMPACT_ATOMS: atom_id res chain seq x y z
N PHE A 1 -11.33 -1.95 -4.56
CA PHE A 1 -10.17 -2.58 -3.88
C PHE A 1 -9.97 -3.98 -4.44
N ARG A 2 -8.72 -4.40 -4.65
CA ARG A 2 -8.38 -5.75 -5.14
C ARG A 2 -8.31 -6.71 -3.94
N ARG A 3 -8.63 -7.99 -4.17
CA ARG A 3 -8.36 -9.08 -3.21
C ARG A 3 -6.84 -9.37 -3.19
N SER A 4 -6.36 -10.03 -2.13
CA SER A 4 -4.93 -10.31 -1.93
C SER A 4 -4.29 -11.10 -3.07
N ASP A 5 -5.03 -12.03 -3.66
CA ASP A 5 -4.63 -12.81 -4.83
C ASP A 5 -4.36 -11.95 -6.07
N ALA A 6 -5.02 -10.81 -6.21
CA ALA A 6 -4.84 -9.86 -7.30
C ALA A 6 -4.02 -8.61 -6.89
N ALA A 7 -3.42 -8.61 -5.69
CA ALA A 7 -2.59 -7.52 -5.22
C ALA A 7 -1.23 -7.50 -5.94
N GLY A 8 -0.69 -8.67 -6.28
CA GLY A 8 0.57 -8.81 -7.01
C GLY A 8 0.62 -8.02 -8.30
N ASP A 9 -0.39 -8.18 -9.17
CA ASP A 9 -0.46 -7.46 -10.46
C ASP A 9 -0.43 -5.93 -10.27
N ALA A 10 -1.15 -5.42 -9.27
CA ALA A 10 -1.18 -4.00 -8.99
C ALA A 10 0.15 -3.47 -8.44
N VAL A 11 0.92 -4.30 -7.74
CA VAL A 11 2.28 -3.96 -7.32
C VAL A 11 3.21 -3.94 -8.53
N ASP A 12 3.10 -4.89 -9.44
CA ASP A 12 3.92 -4.94 -10.65
C ASP A 12 3.63 -3.73 -11.55
N ASP A 13 2.37 -3.33 -11.70
CA ASP A 13 1.98 -2.08 -12.36
C ASP A 13 2.59 -0.85 -11.68
N ALA A 14 2.59 -0.80 -10.34
CA ALA A 14 3.18 0.31 -9.59
C ALA A 14 4.71 0.39 -9.75
N ILE A 15 5.38 -0.76 -9.81
CA ILE A 15 6.82 -0.85 -10.13
C ILE A 15 7.07 -0.30 -11.53
N ALA A 16 6.29 -0.74 -12.53
CA ALA A 16 6.45 -0.29 -13.92
C ALA A 16 6.19 1.21 -14.09
N ALA A 17 5.24 1.76 -13.33
CA ALA A 17 4.94 3.19 -13.31
C ALA A 17 6.02 4.05 -12.59
N GLY A 18 7.00 3.43 -11.93
CA GLY A 18 8.00 4.15 -11.14
C GLY A 18 7.39 4.81 -9.90
N ALA A 19 6.35 4.20 -9.32
CA ALA A 19 5.74 4.70 -8.09
C ALA A 19 6.79 4.77 -6.97
N LYS A 20 6.58 5.66 -5.99
CA LYS A 20 7.45 5.76 -4.80
C LYS A 20 6.98 4.88 -3.65
N VAL A 21 5.66 4.63 -3.61
CA VAL A 21 4.98 3.93 -2.51
C VAL A 21 3.86 3.11 -3.10
N VAL A 22 3.68 1.88 -2.62
CA VAL A 22 2.48 1.07 -2.85
C VAL A 22 1.78 0.80 -1.52
N TRP A 23 0.45 0.92 -1.50
CA TRP A 23 -0.37 0.76 -0.29
C TRP A 23 -1.42 -0.32 -0.51
N MET A 24 -1.35 -1.38 0.31
CA MET A 24 -2.36 -2.45 0.34
C MET A 24 -3.31 -2.24 1.52
N GLN A 25 -4.60 -2.32 1.21
CA GLN A 25 -5.71 -2.10 2.14
C GLN A 25 -5.68 -3.09 3.32
N LEU A 26 -6.41 -2.80 4.39
CA LEU A 26 -6.63 -3.73 5.49
C LEU A 26 -7.16 -5.10 4.97
N GLY A 27 -6.59 -6.19 5.48
CA GLY A 27 -6.85 -7.56 5.04
C GLY A 27 -6.12 -7.99 3.76
N VAL A 28 -5.40 -7.07 3.11
CA VAL A 28 -4.63 -7.35 1.88
C VAL A 28 -3.14 -7.41 2.21
N ARG A 29 -2.53 -8.57 1.96
CA ARG A 29 -1.11 -8.85 2.16
C ARG A 29 -0.60 -9.80 1.07
N ASP A 30 0.53 -9.43 0.47
CA ASP A 30 1.29 -10.27 -0.45
C ASP A 30 2.77 -9.98 -0.25
N ASP A 31 3.45 -10.87 0.48
CA ASP A 31 4.85 -10.70 0.86
C ASP A 31 5.81 -10.87 -0.33
N ASN A 32 5.42 -11.68 -1.32
CA ASN A 32 6.22 -11.86 -2.53
C ASN A 32 6.17 -10.60 -3.41
N ALA A 33 4.99 -9.99 -3.54
CA ALA A 33 4.85 -8.73 -4.24
C ALA A 33 5.58 -7.59 -3.52
N ALA A 34 5.49 -7.54 -2.19
CA ALA A 34 6.22 -6.56 -1.38
C ALA A 34 7.74 -6.66 -1.61
N ALA A 35 8.30 -7.86 -1.58
CA ALA A 35 9.74 -8.07 -1.82
C ALA A 35 10.17 -7.59 -3.22
N ARG A 36 9.36 -7.80 -4.26
CA ARG A 36 9.64 -7.30 -5.61
C ARG A 36 9.66 -5.77 -5.65
N ALA A 37 8.70 -5.12 -4.99
CA ALA A 37 8.62 -3.66 -4.92
C ALA A 37 9.80 -3.06 -4.15
N GLU A 38 10.13 -3.61 -2.99
CA GLU A 38 11.26 -3.16 -2.17
C GLU A 38 12.59 -3.31 -2.90
N ALA A 39 12.80 -4.41 -3.62
CA ALA A 39 13.98 -4.62 -4.46
C ALA A 39 14.13 -3.58 -5.58
N LYS A 40 13.03 -2.91 -5.96
CA LYS A 40 13.00 -1.80 -6.92
C LYS A 40 13.01 -0.42 -6.26
N GLY A 41 13.15 -0.36 -4.93
CA GLY A 41 13.22 0.89 -4.16
C GLY A 41 11.87 1.50 -3.81
N LEU A 42 10.76 0.78 -4.02
CA LEU A 42 9.44 1.22 -3.58
C LEU A 42 9.28 0.99 -2.08
N ARG A 43 8.61 1.92 -1.40
CA ARG A 43 8.13 1.66 -0.03
C ARG A 43 6.81 0.91 -0.08
N VAL A 44 6.67 -0.14 0.71
CA VAL A 44 5.46 -0.95 0.74
C VAL A 44 4.76 -0.77 2.08
N VAL A 45 3.47 -0.45 2.03
CA VAL A 45 2.58 -0.47 3.21
C VAL A 45 1.54 -1.55 2.98
N MET A 46 1.43 -2.51 3.90
CA MET A 46 0.46 -3.61 3.79
C MET A 46 -0.47 -3.68 4.98
N ASN A 47 -1.68 -4.19 4.76
CA ASN A 47 -2.66 -4.43 5.81
C ASN A 47 -3.01 -3.16 6.62
N ARG A 48 -3.19 -2.02 5.96
CA ARG A 48 -3.54 -0.75 6.63
C ARG A 48 -4.69 -0.04 5.94
N CYS A 49 -5.57 0.57 6.72
CA CYS A 49 -6.69 1.39 6.22
C CYS A 49 -6.40 2.88 6.40
N PRO A 50 -6.42 3.71 5.34
CA PRO A 50 -6.24 5.15 5.46
C PRO A 50 -7.21 5.80 6.45
N ALA A 51 -8.47 5.34 6.52
CA ALA A 51 -9.46 5.87 7.46
C ALA A 51 -9.10 5.63 8.93
N ILE A 52 -8.32 4.59 9.23
CA ILE A 52 -7.80 4.30 10.58
C ILE A 52 -6.47 5.03 10.79
N GLU A 53 -5.61 5.05 9.78
CA GLU A 53 -4.27 5.62 9.88
C GLU A 53 -4.24 7.14 9.94
N ILE A 54 -5.11 7.83 9.18
CA ILE A 54 -5.14 9.29 9.12
C ILE A 54 -5.44 9.90 10.51
N PRO A 55 -6.49 9.49 11.25
CA PRO A 55 -6.71 9.97 12.61
C PRO A 55 -5.60 9.55 13.58
N ARG A 56 -5.13 8.30 13.50
CA ARG A 56 -4.04 7.79 14.36
C ARG A 56 -2.75 8.61 14.23
N LEU A 57 -2.49 9.12 13.03
CA LEU A 57 -1.32 9.94 12.71
C LEU A 57 -1.57 11.45 12.92
N GLY A 58 -2.78 11.86 13.33
CA GLY A 58 -3.14 13.27 13.45
C GLY A 58 -3.16 14.02 12.11
N LEU A 59 -3.35 13.31 10.99
CA LEU A 59 -3.35 13.87 9.63
C LEU A 59 -4.77 14.23 9.14
N GLY A 60 -5.78 14.10 10.00
CA GLY A 60 -7.16 14.48 9.69
C GLY A 60 -7.31 15.99 9.52
N ALA A 61 -8.42 16.43 8.91
CA ALA A 61 -8.77 17.84 8.92
C ALA A 61 -8.82 18.35 10.37
N PRO A 62 -8.41 19.60 10.65
CA PRO A 62 -8.63 20.19 11.97
C PRO A 62 -10.12 20.10 12.31
N GLU A 63 -10.43 19.71 13.56
CA GLU A 63 -11.79 19.80 14.09
C GLU A 63 -12.21 21.27 13.97
N VAL A 64 -13.25 21.53 13.16
CA VAL A 64 -13.84 22.86 12.99
C VAL A 64 -14.74 23.21 14.16
#